data_AF-A0A419IZE2-F1
#
_entry.id   AF-A0A419IZE2-F1
#
_cell.length_a   1.000
_cell.length_b   1.000
_cell.length_c   1.000
_cell.angle_alpha   90.00
_cell.angle_beta   90.00
_cell.angle_gamma   90.00
#
_symmetry.space_group_name_H-M   'P 1'
#
loop_
_entity.id
_entity.type
_entity.pdbx_description
1 polymer ?
#
loop_
_entity_poly.entity_id
_entity_poly.type
_entity_poly.pdbx_seq_one_letter_code
_entity_poly.pdbx_strand_id
1 'polypeptide(L)'
;MRLKNIFFIVMLFLLMIFNTNAKADYATGLVFNGYVQDSFGDIDVGSWSAPTVYDWNADGKKDLIVGQRVSINGITSGRVSYFENIGTNDSPVFGSSSYLQACSNTCTLQVAGGG
;
A
#
# COMPACT_ATOMS: atom_id res chain seq x y z
N MET A 1 25.05 -17.11 41.55
CA MET A 1 24.18 -16.19 40.79
C MET A 1 22.74 -16.65 40.99
N ARG A 2 21.83 -15.83 41.54
CA ARG A 2 20.51 -16.30 42.01
C ARG A 2 19.57 -16.60 40.84
N LEU A 3 18.84 -17.72 40.89
CA LEU A 3 17.95 -18.26 39.85
C LEU A 3 16.94 -17.23 39.26
N LYS A 4 16.53 -16.24 40.08
CA LYS A 4 15.64 -15.14 39.67
C LYS A 4 16.25 -14.26 38.57
N ASN A 5 17.57 -14.08 38.58
CA ASN A 5 18.27 -13.27 37.59
C ASN A 5 18.32 -13.98 36.24
N ILE A 6 18.39 -15.33 36.25
CA ILE A 6 18.37 -16.15 35.03
C ILE A 6 16.98 -16.13 34.39
N PHE A 7 15.91 -16.24 35.19
CA PHE A 7 14.54 -16.16 34.66
C PHE A 7 14.26 -14.82 34.00
N PHE A 8 14.71 -13.72 34.61
CA PHE A 8 14.54 -12.37 34.06
C PHE A 8 15.31 -12.19 32.74
N ILE A 9 16.53 -12.71 32.65
CA ILE A 9 17.35 -12.64 31.43
C ILE A 9 16.73 -13.49 30.30
N VAL A 10 16.22 -14.69 30.60
CA VAL A 10 15.55 -15.55 29.61
C VAL A 10 14.24 -14.94 29.12
N MET A 11 13.47 -14.29 30.00
CA MET A 11 12.24 -13.58 29.62
C MET A 11 12.52 -12.37 28.71
N LEU A 12 13.58 -11.61 29.00
CA LEU A 12 14.05 -10.52 28.13
C LEU A 12 14.51 -11.01 26.76
N PHE A 13 15.21 -12.16 26.70
CA PHE A 13 15.61 -12.79 25.45
C PHE A 13 14.40 -13.25 24.63
N LEU A 14 13.39 -13.86 25.27
CA LEU A 14 12.14 -14.23 24.62
C LEU A 14 11.38 -13.00 24.08
N LEU A 15 11.31 -11.91 24.85
CA LEU A 15 10.70 -10.64 24.43
C LEU A 15 11.40 -9.98 23.23
N MET A 16 12.72 -10.17 23.07
CA MET A 16 13.46 -9.71 21.89
C MET A 16 13.17 -10.57 20.65
N ILE A 17 12.98 -11.89 20.80
CA ILE A 17 12.65 -12.80 19.69
C ILE A 17 11.23 -12.53 19.16
N PHE A 18 10.28 -12.11 20.01
CA PHE A 18 8.94 -11.72 19.58
C PHE A 18 8.82 -10.29 19.01
N ASN A 19 9.87 -9.45 19.12
CA ASN A 19 9.86 -8.07 18.63
C ASN A 19 10.48 -7.88 17.23
N THR A 20 10.72 -8.95 16.48
CA THR A 20 11.27 -8.84 15.12
C THR A 20 10.21 -8.52 14.06
N ASN A 21 9.25 -7.63 14.35
CA ASN A 21 8.36 -7.07 13.34
C ASN A 21 8.97 -5.85 12.63
N ALA A 22 10.20 -5.46 12.97
CA ALA A 22 11.01 -4.64 12.06
C ALA A 22 11.52 -5.52 10.91
N LYS A 23 10.61 -6.05 10.09
CA LYS A 23 10.97 -6.34 8.71
C LYS A 23 11.27 -4.98 8.10
N ALA A 24 12.56 -4.71 7.95
CA ALA A 24 12.99 -3.75 6.96
C ALA A 24 12.47 -4.29 5.61
N ASP A 25 11.42 -3.67 5.07
CA ASP A 25 10.75 -4.00 3.80
C ASP A 25 11.66 -3.77 2.56
N TYR A 26 12.98 -3.95 2.72
CA TYR A 26 13.99 -3.71 1.68
C TYR A 26 14.67 -5.00 1.21
N ALA A 27 14.12 -6.17 1.50
CA ALA A 27 14.52 -7.40 0.83
C ALA A 27 14.00 -7.38 -0.62
N THR A 28 14.55 -6.50 -1.44
CA THR A 28 14.27 -6.37 -2.87
C THR A 28 15.00 -7.48 -3.62
N GLY A 29 14.55 -8.72 -3.41
CA GLY A 29 14.67 -9.76 -4.44
C GLY A 29 13.76 -9.40 -5.60
N LEU A 30 14.01 -8.26 -6.25
CA LEU A 30 13.24 -7.79 -7.40
C LEU A 30 13.62 -8.67 -8.60
N VAL A 31 12.98 -9.83 -8.67
CA VAL A 31 12.95 -10.69 -9.86
C VAL A 31 11.65 -10.40 -10.61
N PHE A 32 11.32 -9.12 -10.80
CA PHE A 32 10.15 -8.72 -11.56
C PHE A 32 10.60 -8.25 -12.94
N ASN A 33 10.26 -9.02 -13.97
CA ASN A 33 10.45 -8.65 -15.37
C ASN A 33 9.08 -8.31 -15.96
N GLY A 34 8.59 -7.10 -15.67
CA GLY A 34 7.26 -6.66 -16.11
C GLY A 34 6.91 -5.26 -15.62
N TYR A 35 5.76 -4.75 -16.05
CA TYR A 35 5.10 -3.56 -15.50
C TYR A 35 4.16 -3.96 -14.38
N VAL A 36 3.88 -3.05 -13.44
CA VAL A 36 2.82 -3.27 -12.44
C VAL A 36 1.48 -3.26 -13.15
N GLN A 37 0.59 -4.19 -12.80
CA GLN A 37 -0.68 -4.40 -13.48
C GLN A 37 -1.87 -4.20 -12.55
N ASP A 38 -2.99 -3.74 -13.11
CA ASP A 38 -4.32 -3.80 -12.51
C ASP A 38 -5.20 -4.83 -13.24
N SER A 39 -6.51 -4.78 -13.01
CA SER A 39 -7.48 -5.68 -13.65
C SER A 39 -7.60 -5.53 -15.18
N PHE A 40 -7.01 -4.48 -15.77
CA PHE A 40 -7.07 -4.18 -17.21
C PHE A 40 -5.72 -4.33 -17.92
N GLY A 41 -4.62 -4.53 -17.19
CA GLY A 41 -3.29 -4.70 -17.74
C GLY A 41 -2.29 -3.77 -17.07
N ASP A 42 -1.29 -3.32 -17.83
CA ASP A 42 -0.23 -2.45 -17.30
C ASP A 42 -0.81 -1.13 -16.80
N ILE A 43 -0.45 -0.75 -15.58
CA ILE A 43 -0.89 0.51 -14.97
C ILE A 43 -0.18 1.67 -15.66
N ASP A 44 -0.94 2.46 -16.41
CA ASP A 44 -0.52 3.75 -16.95
C ASP A 44 -1.45 4.86 -16.43
N VAL A 45 -0.95 5.62 -15.45
CA VAL A 45 -1.63 6.82 -14.91
C VAL A 45 -1.23 8.10 -15.66
N GLY A 46 -0.51 7.98 -16.77
CA GLY A 46 0.00 9.10 -17.54
C GLY A 46 1.19 9.80 -16.88
N SER A 47 1.22 11.14 -17.00
CA SER A 47 2.42 11.91 -16.71
C SER A 47 2.51 12.36 -15.24
N TRP A 48 3.76 12.59 -14.79
CA TRP A 48 4.06 13.05 -13.41
C TRP A 48 3.57 12.04 -12.37
N SER A 49 3.73 10.75 -12.67
CA SER A 49 3.36 9.67 -11.78
C SER A 49 4.21 9.69 -10.51
N ALA A 50 3.54 9.65 -9.36
CA ALA A 50 4.16 9.61 -8.04
C ALA A 50 3.54 8.45 -7.22
N PRO A 51 4.03 7.21 -7.40
CA PRO A 51 3.47 6.04 -6.73
C PRO A 51 3.86 5.99 -5.25
N THR A 52 2.96 5.48 -4.41
CA THR A 52 3.14 5.25 -2.98
C THR A 52 2.37 3.99 -2.59
N VAL A 53 2.98 3.16 -1.76
CA VAL A 53 2.36 1.93 -1.25
C VAL A 53 1.97 2.13 0.21
N TYR A 54 0.69 1.98 0.53
CA TYR A 54 0.14 2.21 1.86
C TYR A 54 -1.16 1.43 2.06
N ASP A 55 -1.47 1.03 3.29
CA ASP A 55 -2.76 0.40 3.63
C ASP A 55 -3.81 1.50 3.83
N TRP A 56 -4.47 1.88 2.73
CA TRP A 56 -5.29 3.09 2.70
C TRP A 56 -6.68 2.87 3.29
N ASN A 57 -7.26 1.69 3.04
CA ASN A 57 -8.59 1.33 3.50
C ASN A 57 -8.58 0.66 4.90
N ALA A 58 -7.39 0.47 5.51
CA ALA A 58 -7.18 -0.13 6.82
C ALA A 58 -7.61 -1.61 6.91
N ASP A 59 -7.49 -2.36 5.82
CA ASP A 59 -7.80 -3.79 5.78
C ASP A 59 -6.57 -4.70 6.03
N GLY A 60 -5.38 -4.10 6.22
CA GLY A 60 -4.13 -4.81 6.47
C GLY A 60 -3.35 -5.16 5.20
N LYS A 61 -3.92 -4.92 4.01
CA LYS A 61 -3.25 -5.09 2.71
C LYS A 61 -2.66 -3.75 2.26
N LYS A 62 -1.51 -3.81 1.60
CA LYS A 62 -0.83 -2.63 1.06
C LYS A 62 -1.41 -2.31 -0.32
N ASP A 63 -2.09 -1.18 -0.42
CA ASP A 63 -2.66 -0.65 -1.66
C ASP A 63 -1.63 0.18 -2.44
N LEU A 64 -1.93 0.45 -3.71
CA LEU A 64 -1.14 1.36 -4.55
C LEU A 64 -1.91 2.68 -4.75
N ILE A 65 -1.27 3.77 -4.38
CA ILE A 65 -1.77 5.14 -4.54
C ILE A 65 -0.82 5.86 -5.49
N VAL A 66 -1.33 6.51 -6.53
CA VAL A 66 -0.48 7.16 -7.53
C VAL A 66 -0.98 8.57 -7.81
N GLY A 67 -0.16 9.58 -7.47
CA GLY A 67 -0.38 10.94 -7.93
C GLY A 67 -0.14 11.04 -9.44
N GLN A 68 -0.94 11.84 -10.15
CA GLN A 68 -0.79 12.04 -11.60
C GLN A 68 -1.23 13.44 -12.03
N ARG A 69 -0.67 13.91 -13.15
CA ARG A 69 -1.14 15.11 -13.85
C ARG A 69 -2.14 14.70 -14.93
N VAL A 70 -3.35 15.24 -14.85
CA VAL A 70 -4.43 15.00 -15.80
C VAL A 70 -4.75 16.29 -16.55
N SER A 71 -4.95 16.19 -17.87
CA SER A 71 -5.38 17.31 -18.72
C SER A 71 -6.68 16.95 -19.42
N ILE A 72 -7.78 17.62 -19.07
CA ILE A 72 -9.10 17.40 -19.66
C ILE A 72 -9.57 18.72 -20.25
N ASN A 73 -9.89 18.73 -21.55
CA ASN A 73 -10.39 19.91 -22.27
C ASN A 73 -9.50 21.16 -22.10
N GLY A 74 -8.18 20.97 -22.09
CA GLY A 74 -7.20 22.05 -21.92
C GLY A 74 -6.97 22.50 -20.47
N ILE A 75 -7.71 21.95 -19.50
CA ILE A 75 -7.52 22.24 -18.08
C ILE A 75 -6.63 21.17 -17.48
N THR A 76 -5.48 21.59 -16.94
CA THR A 76 -4.54 20.70 -16.23
C THR A 76 -4.81 20.73 -14.73
N SER A 77 -4.96 19.56 -14.13
CA SER A 77 -5.10 19.39 -12.67
C SER A 77 -4.31 18.17 -12.17
N GLY A 78 -4.04 18.15 -10.87
CA GLY A 78 -3.54 16.95 -10.18
C GLY A 78 -4.69 16.04 -9.80
N ARG A 79 -4.51 14.72 -9.97
CA ARG A 79 -5.41 13.69 -9.44
C ARG A 79 -4.60 12.64 -8.69
N VAL A 80 -5.28 11.89 -7.84
CA VAL A 80 -4.68 10.74 -7.13
C VAL A 80 -5.51 9.52 -7.47
N SER A 81 -4.89 8.55 -8.13
CA SER A 81 -5.48 7.23 -8.38
C SER A 81 -5.25 6.32 -7.18
N TYR A 82 -6.25 5.55 -6.83
CA TYR A 82 -6.21 4.50 -5.83
C TYR A 82 -6.48 3.15 -6.49
N PHE A 83 -5.63 2.19 -6.21
CA PHE A 83 -5.72 0.80 -6.65
C PHE A 83 -5.70 -0.09 -5.41
N GLU A 84 -6.86 -0.66 -5.08
CA GLU A 84 -6.98 -1.61 -3.96
C GLU A 84 -6.17 -2.87 -4.25
N ASN A 85 -5.39 -3.33 -3.27
CA ASN A 85 -4.82 -4.66 -3.32
C ASN A 85 -5.88 -5.68 -2.89
N ILE A 86 -6.46 -6.38 -3.86
CA ILE A 86 -7.44 -7.46 -3.65
C ILE A 86 -6.79 -8.84 -3.44
N GLY A 87 -5.45 -8.91 -3.48
CA GLY A 87 -4.64 -10.10 -3.23
C GLY A 87 -4.12 -10.14 -1.79
N THR A 88 -2.81 -10.38 -1.64
CA THR A 88 -2.11 -10.36 -0.34
C THR A 88 -0.90 -9.43 -0.39
N ASN A 89 -0.25 -9.18 0.75
CA ASN A 89 0.99 -8.39 0.77
C ASN A 89 2.17 -9.12 0.09
N ASP A 90 2.20 -10.45 0.19
CA ASP A 90 3.26 -11.26 -0.43
C ASP A 90 3.01 -11.50 -1.93
N SER A 91 1.77 -11.36 -2.39
CA SER A 91 1.36 -11.51 -3.80
C SER A 91 0.24 -10.52 -4.13
N PRO A 92 0.58 -9.23 -4.31
CA PRO A 92 -0.42 -8.19 -4.55
C PRO A 92 -1.13 -8.39 -5.89
N VAL A 93 -2.43 -8.11 -5.90
CA VAL A 93 -3.26 -8.06 -7.11
C VAL A 93 -4.04 -6.77 -7.05
N PHE A 94 -3.80 -5.84 -7.97
CA PHE A 94 -4.46 -4.55 -7.94
C PHE A 94 -5.77 -4.57 -8.73
N GLY A 95 -6.84 -4.10 -8.08
CA GLY A 95 -8.14 -3.89 -8.70
C GLY A 95 -8.16 -2.69 -9.64
N SER A 96 -9.31 -2.44 -10.27
CA SER A 96 -9.53 -1.25 -11.10
C SER A 96 -9.27 0.05 -10.32
N SER A 97 -8.69 1.04 -10.98
CA SER A 97 -8.43 2.34 -10.36
C SER A 97 -9.70 3.15 -10.08
N SER A 98 -9.65 3.99 -9.04
CA SER A 98 -10.60 5.08 -8.80
C SER A 98 -9.86 6.35 -8.40
N TYR A 99 -10.47 7.54 -8.58
CA TYR A 99 -9.88 8.78 -8.08
C TYR A 99 -10.23 8.99 -6.61
N LEU A 100 -9.22 9.29 -5.80
CA LEU A 100 -9.45 9.79 -4.45
C LEU A 100 -10.06 11.20 -4.54
N GLN A 101 -11.19 11.37 -3.86
CA GLN A 101 -11.91 12.63 -3.77
C GLN A 101 -12.15 12.95 -2.30
N ALA A 102 -11.94 14.20 -1.90
CA ALA A 102 -12.33 14.65 -0.57
C ALA A 102 -13.87 14.72 -0.52
N CYS A 103 -14.50 13.97 0.40
CA CYS A 103 -15.92 14.17 0.69
C CYS A 103 -16.07 15.41 1.57
N SER A 104 -17.07 16.25 1.31
CA SER A 104 -17.21 17.57 1.96
C SER A 104 -17.59 17.52 3.45
N ASN A 105 -17.89 16.37 4.06
CA ASN A 105 -18.47 16.34 5.43
C ASN A 105 -18.18 15.07 6.25
N THR A 106 -18.15 13.87 5.65
CA THR A 106 -17.81 12.60 6.36
C THR A 106 -17.43 11.56 5.31
N CYS A 107 -16.19 11.05 5.32
CA CYS A 107 -15.79 9.95 4.45
C CYS A 107 -16.23 8.61 5.08
N THR A 108 -17.35 8.07 4.64
CA THR A 108 -17.47 6.62 4.50
C THR A 108 -17.05 6.29 3.06
N LEU A 109 -16.19 5.28 2.92
CA LEU A 109 -15.71 4.79 1.63
C LEU A 109 -16.92 4.32 0.80
N GLN A 110 -17.47 5.19 -0.06
CA GLN A 110 -18.33 4.73 -1.14
C GLN A 110 -17.38 4.23 -2.21
N VAL A 111 -17.16 2.91 -2.24
CA VAL A 111 -16.68 2.23 -3.44
C VAL A 111 -17.76 2.43 -4.51
N ALA A 112 -17.74 3.57 -5.19
CA ALA A 112 -18.60 3.86 -6.32
C ALA A 112 -17.84 3.47 -7.58
N GLY A 113 -18.00 2.22 -7.98
CA GLY A 113 -17.62 1.77 -9.30
C GLY A 113 -18.48 2.45 -10.38
N GLY A 114 -17.82 2.78 -11.49
CA GLY A 114 -18.44 2.83 -12.82
C GLY A 114 -19.02 4.17 -13.26
N GLY A 115 -18.19 4.97 -13.92
CA GLY A 115 -18.62 5.89 -14.98
C GLY A 115 -17.97 5.47 -16.29
#